data_AF-A0A6C0EQ59-F1
#
_entry.id   AF-A0A6C0EQ59-F1
#
_cell.length_a   1.000
_cell.length_b   1.000
_cell.length_c   1.000
_cell.angle_alpha   90.00
_cell.angle_beta   90.00
_cell.angle_gamma   90.00
#
_symmetry.space_group_name_H-M   'P 1'
#
loop_
_entity.id
_entity.type
_entity.pdbx_description
1 polymer ?
#
loop_
_entity_poly.entity_id
_entity_poly.type
_entity_poly.pdbx_seq_one_letter_code
_entity_poly.pdbx_strand_id
1 'polypeptide(L)'
;MKFINIPAFIISLAIGIFLVYIGSPRPDIIYVYPNPDNLHKMQYKDKSGACFGFDAEQVTCPTRDDLIRKYPIQEGQKAKK
;
A
#
# COMPACT_ATOMS: atom_id res chain seq x y z
N MET A 1 -5.94 -6.29 47.91
CA MET A 1 -6.32 -5.83 46.57
C MET A 1 -7.36 -4.71 46.66
N LYS A 2 -7.00 -3.53 47.18
CA LYS A 2 -7.97 -2.47 47.55
C LYS A 2 -7.58 -1.08 47.02
N PHE A 3 -6.96 -1.05 45.83
CA PHE A 3 -6.45 0.19 45.22
C PHE A 3 -6.92 0.43 43.79
N ILE A 4 -7.59 -0.55 43.15
CA ILE A 4 -8.08 -0.39 41.79
C ILE A 4 -9.59 -0.61 41.73
N ASN A 5 -10.30 0.39 41.22
CA ASN A 5 -11.71 0.32 40.95
C ASN A 5 -11.87 -0.30 39.54
N ILE A 6 -12.12 -1.61 39.50
CA ILE A 6 -12.22 -2.39 38.25
C ILE A 6 -13.27 -1.79 37.29
N PRO A 7 -14.50 -1.44 37.72
CA PRO A 7 -15.47 -0.76 36.85
C PRO A 7 -14.93 0.54 36.23
N ALA A 8 -14.33 1.41 37.04
CA ALA A 8 -13.79 2.68 36.56
C ALA A 8 -12.64 2.48 35.56
N PHE A 9 -11.80 1.46 35.77
CA PHE A 9 -10.73 1.07 34.86
C PHE A 9 -11.26 0.59 33.50
N ILE A 10 -12.31 -0.23 33.49
CA ILE A 10 -12.91 -0.73 32.24
C ILE A 10 -13.54 0.42 31.45
N ILE A 11 -14.23 1.35 32.13
CA ILE A 11 -14.85 2.51 31.48
C ILE A 11 -13.79 3.43 30.86
N SER A 12 -12.72 3.75 31.59
CA SER A 12 -11.65 4.59 31.06
C SER A 12 -10.91 3.93 29.89
N LEU A 13 -10.69 2.60 29.96
CA LEU A 13 -10.11 1.83 28.86
C LEU A 13 -11.01 1.85 27.61
N ALA A 14 -12.31 1.65 27.78
CA ALA A 14 -13.26 1.68 26.67
C ALA A 14 -13.30 3.04 25.97
N ILE A 15 -13.30 4.15 26.74
CA ILE A 15 -13.24 5.50 26.20
C ILE A 15 -11.92 5.73 25.46
N GLY A 16 -10.79 5.27 26.02
CA GLY A 16 -9.48 5.39 25.37
C GLY A 16 -9.43 4.67 24.01
N ILE A 17 -9.89 3.42 23.96
CA ILE A 17 -9.97 2.64 22.71
C ILE A 17 -10.89 3.34 21.70
N PHE A 18 -12.03 3.88 22.16
CA PHE A 18 -12.96 4.58 21.30
C PHE A 18 -12.34 5.83 20.66
N LEU A 19 -11.62 6.64 21.43
CA LEU A 19 -10.94 7.84 20.92
C LEU A 19 -9.86 7.50 19.88
N VAL A 20 -9.08 6.44 20.12
CA VAL A 20 -8.08 5.96 19.16
C VAL A 20 -8.76 5.49 17.86
N TYR A 21 -9.89 4.79 17.97
CA TYR A 21 -10.61 4.27 16.81
C TYR A 21 -11.12 5.40 15.90
N ILE A 22 -11.79 6.41 16.46
CA ILE A 22 -12.33 7.53 15.67
C ILE A 22 -11.24 8.49 15.17
N GLY A 23 -10.10 8.57 15.87
CA GLY A 23 -8.97 9.41 15.49
C GLY A 23 -8.02 8.74 14.49
N SER A 24 -8.13 7.43 14.27
CA SER A 24 -7.26 6.71 13.35
C SER A 24 -7.54 7.14 11.90
N PRO A 25 -6.51 7.58 11.13
CA PRO A 25 -6.69 7.89 9.72
C PRO A 25 -7.04 6.61 8.96
N ARG A 26 -7.80 6.75 7.87
CA ARG A 26 -8.07 5.63 6.97
C ARG A 26 -6.74 5.15 6.35
N PRO A 27 -6.54 3.84 6.17
CA PRO A 27 -5.34 3.34 5.51
C PRO A 27 -5.30 3.83 4.06
N ASP A 28 -4.17 4.41 3.66
CA ASP A 28 -3.94 4.82 2.28
C ASP A 28 -3.62 3.60 1.42
N ILE A 29 -4.43 3.37 0.38
CA ILE A 29 -4.20 2.30 -0.59
C ILE A 29 -3.29 2.84 -1.69
N ILE A 30 -2.03 2.42 -1.69
CA ILE A 30 -1.04 2.78 -2.71
C ILE A 30 -0.96 1.65 -3.74
N TYR A 31 -1.28 1.96 -4.99
CA TYR A 31 -1.12 1.04 -6.11
C TYR A 31 0.30 1.11 -6.65
N VAL A 32 1.09 0.08 -6.38
CA VAL A 32 2.45 -0.07 -6.87
C VAL A 32 2.45 -1.03 -8.07
N TYR A 33 3.19 -0.67 -9.11
CA TYR A 33 3.39 -1.54 -10.29
C TYR A 33 4.67 -2.37 -10.16
N PRO A 34 4.69 -3.59 -10.72
CA PRO A 34 5.91 -4.38 -10.80
C PRO A 34 6.97 -3.67 -11.63
N ASN A 35 8.17 -3.55 -11.07
CA ASN A 35 9.36 -3.04 -11.73
C ASN A 35 10.54 -3.98 -11.43
N PRO A 36 11.59 -3.99 -12.28
CA PRO A 36 12.75 -4.85 -12.08
C PRO A 36 13.41 -4.76 -10.70
N ASP A 37 13.33 -3.61 -10.04
CA ASP A 37 13.95 -3.35 -8.73
C ASP A 37 13.13 -3.84 -7.52
N ASN A 38 11.85 -4.17 -7.73
CA ASN A 38 10.87 -4.51 -6.69
C ASN A 38 10.26 -5.91 -6.81
N LEU A 39 10.63 -6.68 -7.85
CA LEU A 39 10.11 -8.05 -8.12
C LEU A 39 10.17 -8.97 -6.90
N HIS A 40 11.26 -8.93 -6.14
CA HIS A 40 11.48 -9.80 -4.98
C HIS A 40 11.08 -9.16 -3.64
N LYS A 41 10.60 -7.92 -3.66
CA LYS A 41 10.28 -7.16 -2.43
C LYS A 41 8.79 -7.19 -2.10
N MET A 42 7.92 -7.40 -3.08
CA MET A 42 6.47 -7.30 -2.90
C MET A 42 5.73 -8.32 -3.77
N GLN A 43 4.58 -8.80 -3.26
CA GLN A 43 3.65 -9.65 -4.01
C GLN A 43 2.44 -8.84 -4.45
N TYR A 44 1.87 -9.18 -5.59
CA TYR A 44 0.77 -8.44 -6.21
C TYR A 44 -0.52 -9.21 -6.05
N LYS A 45 -1.56 -8.55 -5.53
CA LYS A 45 -2.89 -9.12 -5.36
C LYS A 45 -3.75 -8.79 -6.57
N ASP A 46 -4.34 -9.81 -7.18
CA ASP A 46 -5.28 -9.62 -8.28
C ASP A 46 -6.71 -9.29 -7.77
N LYS A 47 -7.66 -9.16 -8.69
CA LYS A 47 -9.06 -8.91 -8.37
C LYS A 47 -9.75 -10.12 -7.73
N SER A 48 -9.25 -11.34 -7.93
CA SER A 48 -9.80 -12.57 -7.35
C SER A 48 -9.29 -12.82 -5.92
N GLY A 49 -8.29 -12.07 -5.49
CA GLY A 49 -7.67 -12.16 -4.17
C GLY A 49 -6.46 -13.08 -4.12
N ALA A 50 -6.05 -13.65 -5.25
CA ALA A 50 -4.84 -14.44 -5.37
C ALA A 50 -3.61 -13.52 -5.45
N CYS A 51 -2.51 -13.96 -4.81
CA CYS A 51 -1.24 -13.25 -4.79
C CYS A 51 -0.27 -13.86 -5.81
N PHE A 52 0.41 -13.01 -6.58
CA PHE A 52 1.34 -13.41 -7.63
C PHE A 52 2.68 -12.67 -7.50
N GLY A 53 3.75 -13.38 -7.84
CA GLY A 53 5.06 -12.79 -8.12
C GLY A 53 5.20 -12.52 -9.61
N PHE A 54 6.05 -11.55 -9.95
CA PHE A 54 6.50 -11.33 -11.32
C PHE A 54 7.99 -11.62 -11.39
N ASP A 55 8.46 -12.08 -12.55
CA ASP A 55 9.87 -12.14 -12.92
C ASP A 55 10.10 -11.21 -14.12
N ALA A 56 11.28 -10.61 -14.18
CA ALA A 56 11.68 -9.80 -15.34
C ALA A 56 12.67 -10.56 -16.20
N GLU A 57 12.46 -10.46 -17.51
CA GLU A 57 13.39 -10.90 -18.53
C GLU A 57 14.08 -9.69 -19.14
N GLN A 58 15.40 -9.74 -19.27
CA GLN A 58 16.15 -8.70 -19.95
C GLN A 58 16.00 -8.86 -21.46
N VAL A 59 15.48 -7.82 -22.10
CA VAL A 59 15.28 -7.77 -23.55
C VAL A 59 16.04 -6.59 -24.15
N THR A 60 16.39 -6.69 -25.43
CA THR A 60 16.95 -5.55 -26.16
C THR A 60 15.86 -4.51 -26.40
N CYS A 61 16.08 -3.27 -25.95
CA CYS A 61 15.13 -2.19 -26.17
C CYS A 61 14.98 -1.90 -27.67
N PRO A 62 13.74 -1.89 -28.20
CA PRO A 62 13.52 -1.52 -29.60
C PRO A 62 13.89 -0.06 -29.82
N THR A 63 14.44 0.25 -31.00
CA THR A 63 14.84 1.62 -31.38
C THR A 63 13.65 2.56 -31.57
N ARG A 64 12.45 2.01 -31.75
CA ARG A 64 11.23 2.79 -31.95
C ARG A 64 10.42 2.89 -30.66
N ASP A 65 10.10 4.12 -30.26
CA ASP A 65 9.39 4.44 -29.02
C ASP A 65 7.93 3.97 -28.99
N ASP A 66 7.32 3.73 -30.16
CA ASP A 66 5.93 3.24 -30.27
C ASP A 66 5.77 1.78 -29.84
N LEU A 67 6.87 1.02 -29.85
CA LEU A 67 6.92 -0.37 -29.40
C LEU A 67 7.13 -0.48 -27.88
N ILE A 68 7.42 0.64 -27.20
CA ILE A 68 7.65 0.68 -25.76
C ILE A 68 6.34 1.04 -25.06
N ARG A 69 5.85 0.13 -24.23
CA ARG A 69 4.65 0.37 -23.42
C ARG A 69 4.93 1.46 -22.39
N LYS A 70 4.21 2.57 -22.48
CA LYS A 70 4.30 3.68 -21.54
C LYS A 70 3.42 3.44 -20.34
N TYR A 71 4.00 3.51 -19.14
CA TYR A 71 3.24 3.47 -17.89
C TYR A 71 3.00 4.89 -17.38
N PRO A 72 1.77 5.25 -16.96
CA PRO A 72 1.43 6.63 -16.54
C PRO A 72 2.31 7.21 -15.42
N ILE A 73 2.91 6.35 -14.59
CA ILE A 73 3.79 6.76 -13.48
C ILE A 73 5.22 7.10 -13.93
N GLN A 74 5.65 6.61 -15.11
CA GLN A 74 6.98 6.88 -15.67
C GLN A 74 7.05 8.25 -16.35
N GLU A 75 5.92 8.77 -16.81
CA GLU A 75 5.77 10.15 -17.23
C GLU A 75 5.57 11.03 -15.98
N GLY A 76 6.60 11.04 -15.12
CA GLY A 76 6.57 11.72 -13.83
C GLY A 76 5.93 13.09 -13.96
N GLN A 77 4.83 13.28 -13.22
CA GLN A 77 4.09 14.53 -13.02
C GLN A 77 4.64 15.70 -13.84
N LYS A 78 4.36 15.74 -15.15
CA LYS A 78 4.46 17.01 -15.86
C LYS A 78 3.29 17.82 -15.32
N ALA A 79 3.58 18.66 -14.32
CA ALA A 79 2.69 19.65 -13.80
C ALA A 79 1.87 20.20 -14.96
N LYS A 80 0.55 19.98 -14.92
CA LYS A 80 -0.39 20.77 -15.72
C LYS A 80 -0.05 22.23 -15.41
N LYS A 81 0.62 22.91 -16.34
CA LYS A 81 0.70 24.36 -16.37
C LYS A 81 -0.62 24.88 -16.92
#